data_AF-A0A1I8NEL8-F1
#
_entry.id   AF-A0A1I8NEL8-F1
#
_cell.length_a   1.000
_cell.length_b   1.000
_cell.length_c   1.000
_cell.angle_alpha   90.00
_cell.angle_beta   90.00
_cell.angle_gamma   90.00
#
_symmetry.space_group_name_H-M   'P 1'
#
loop_
_entity.id
_entity.type
_entity.pdbx_description
1 polymer ?
#
loop_
_entity_poly.entity_id
_entity_poly.type
_entity_poly.pdbx_seq_one_letter_code
_entity_poly.pdbx_strand_id
1 'polypeptide(L)'
;GRKPGRKASNEKVDIKAKLERSRQSARECRARKKLRYQYLEELVADREKAVLALRAELERYKQWSHKLGEGRIPNGFQQLLEESGILKQEIS
;
A
#
# COMPACT_ATOMS: atom_id res chain seq x y z
N GLY A 1 54.90 -15.10 31.17
CA GLY A 1 54.04 -14.28 32.04
C GLY A 1 53.35 -13.19 31.23
N ARG A 2 52.03 -13.06 31.33
CA ARG A 2 51.23 -12.10 30.53
C ARG A 2 51.12 -10.78 31.31
N LYS A 3 51.67 -9.67 30.78
CA LYS A 3 51.75 -8.36 31.45
C LYS A 3 50.38 -7.89 32.02
N PRO A 4 50.30 -7.52 33.31
CA PRO A 4 49.08 -7.02 33.94
C PRO A 4 48.87 -5.56 33.51
N GLY A 5 47.85 -5.30 32.71
CA GLY A 5 47.53 -3.93 32.26
C GLY A 5 46.75 -3.86 30.95
N ARG A 6 46.85 -4.88 30.09
CA ARG A 6 46.19 -4.90 28.78
C ARG A 6 44.74 -5.43 28.80
N LYS A 7 44.28 -6.05 29.89
CA LYS A 7 42.94 -6.67 29.99
C LYS A 7 41.83 -5.64 30.25
N ALA A 8 42.03 -4.68 31.16
CA ALA A 8 41.00 -3.71 31.53
C ALA A 8 40.65 -2.72 30.41
N SER A 9 41.61 -2.35 29.56
CA SER A 9 41.33 -1.51 28.38
C SER A 9 40.56 -2.26 27.30
N ASN A 10 40.92 -3.52 27.05
CA ASN A 10 40.24 -4.36 26.06
C ASN A 10 38.79 -4.70 26.48
N GLU A 11 38.55 -4.88 27.76
CA GLU A 11 37.22 -5.12 28.33
C GLU A 11 36.32 -3.89 28.23
N LYS A 12 36.85 -2.69 28.50
CA LYS A 12 36.13 -1.42 28.29
C LYS A 12 35.77 -1.19 26.82
N VAL A 13 36.68 -1.55 25.89
CA VAL A 13 36.42 -1.49 24.44
C VAL A 13 35.32 -2.47 24.04
N ASP A 14 35.32 -3.69 24.57
CA ASP A 14 34.26 -4.68 24.30
C ASP A 14 32.89 -4.24 24.87
N ILE A 15 32.84 -3.66 26.07
CA ILE A 15 31.61 -3.10 26.64
C ILE A 15 31.06 -1.97 25.74
N LYS A 16 31.92 -1.05 25.29
CA LYS A 16 31.53 0.04 24.38
C LYS A 16 31.01 -0.51 23.05
N ALA A 17 31.66 -1.54 22.50
CA ALA A 17 31.23 -2.18 21.25
C ALA A 17 29.89 -2.93 21.41
N LYS A 18 29.68 -3.65 22.53
CA LYS A 18 28.41 -4.30 22.87
C LYS A 18 27.27 -3.29 23.00
N LEU A 19 27.52 -2.18 23.69
CA LEU A 19 26.53 -1.13 23.87
C LEU A 19 26.14 -0.49 22.53
N GLU A 20 27.12 -0.23 21.65
CA GLU A 20 26.83 0.35 20.35
C GLU A 20 26.08 -0.62 19.42
N ARG A 21 26.42 -1.92 19.47
CA ARG A 21 25.64 -2.96 18.77
C ARG A 21 24.19 -3.01 19.27
N SER A 22 23.97 -2.99 20.59
CA SER A 22 22.61 -2.98 21.17
C SER A 22 21.81 -1.76 20.73
N ARG A 23 22.43 -0.57 20.75
CA ARG A 23 21.81 0.67 20.27
C ARG A 23 21.46 0.58 18.78
N GLN A 24 22.36 0.04 17.96
CA GLN A 24 22.13 -0.14 16.54
C GLN A 24 20.97 -1.11 16.26
N SER A 25 20.94 -2.27 16.92
CA SER A 25 19.82 -3.21 16.80
C SER A 25 18.49 -2.58 17.24
N ALA A 26 18.48 -1.75 18.28
CA ALA A 26 17.29 -1.02 18.72
C ALA A 26 16.84 0.03 17.67
N ARG A 27 17.77 0.76 17.05
CA ARG A 27 17.49 1.68 15.95
C ARG A 27 16.89 0.95 14.75
N GLU A 28 17.51 -0.14 14.32
CA GLU A 28 17.03 -0.97 13.21
C GLU A 28 15.67 -1.60 13.48
N CYS A 29 15.39 -2.01 14.73
CA CYS A 29 14.07 -2.47 15.13
C CYS A 29 13.00 -1.38 14.91
N ARG A 30 13.27 -0.15 15.37
CA ARG A 30 12.35 0.98 15.19
C ARG A 30 12.17 1.35 13.73
N ALA A 31 13.26 1.40 12.95
CA ALA A 31 13.22 1.69 11.53
C ALA A 31 12.39 0.66 10.76
N ARG A 32 12.60 -0.64 11.04
CA ARG A 32 11.81 -1.73 10.44
C ARG A 32 10.33 -1.65 10.82
N LYS A 33 10.03 -1.36 12.08
CA LYS A 33 8.63 -1.18 12.54
C LYS A 33 7.96 -0.01 11.81
N LYS A 34 8.66 1.11 11.67
CA LYS A 34 8.15 2.28 10.93
C LYS A 34 7.86 1.94 9.47
N LEU A 35 8.81 1.34 8.76
CA LEU A 35 8.62 0.93 7.36
C LEU A 35 7.47 -0.06 7.20
N ARG A 36 7.36 -1.04 8.10
CA ARG A 36 6.25 -2.01 8.08
C ARG A 36 4.90 -1.33 8.22
N TYR A 37 4.78 -0.36 9.14
CA TYR A 37 3.52 0.35 9.34
C TYR A 37 3.19 1.27 8.18
N GLN A 38 4.17 1.98 7.62
CA GLN A 38 3.98 2.79 6.41
C GLN A 38 3.45 1.95 5.24
N TYR A 39 4.05 0.79 4.99
CA TYR A 39 3.58 -0.12 3.94
C TYR A 39 2.15 -0.63 4.19
N LEU A 40 1.82 -0.99 5.43
CA LEU A 40 0.47 -1.43 5.78
C LEU A 40 -0.56 -0.30 5.64
N GLU A 41 -0.21 0.92 6.03
CA GLU A 41 -1.05 2.11 5.86
C GLU A 41 -1.32 2.38 4.38
N GLU A 42 -0.29 2.34 3.53
CA GLU A 42 -0.43 2.51 2.07
C GLU A 42 -1.34 1.42 1.47
N LEU A 43 -1.12 0.15 1.82
CA LEU A 43 -1.97 -0.96 1.36
C LEU A 43 -3.44 -0.78 1.75
N VAL A 44 -3.70 -0.35 2.99
CA VAL A 44 -5.07 -0.12 3.48
C VAL A 44 -5.70 1.05 2.72
N ALA A 45 -4.98 2.17 2.57
CA ALA A 45 -5.46 3.35 1.85
C ALA A 45 -5.80 3.03 0.39
N ASP A 46 -4.94 2.28 -0.31
CA ASP A 46 -5.18 1.86 -1.69
C ASP A 46 -6.40 0.93 -1.79
N ARG A 47 -6.54 0.00 -0.84
CA ARG A 47 -7.69 -0.91 -0.80
C ARG A 47 -9.00 -0.15 -0.55
N GLU A 48 -9.00 0.79 0.39
CA GLU A 48 -10.16 1.64 0.69
C GLU A 48 -10.56 2.48 -0.52
N LYS A 49 -9.59 3.08 -1.21
CA LYS A 49 -9.81 3.83 -2.46
C LYS A 49 -10.43 2.96 -3.54
N ALA A 50 -9.92 1.74 -3.73
CA ALA A 50 -10.49 0.78 -4.69
C ALA A 50 -11.93 0.39 -4.33
N VAL A 51 -12.22 0.17 -3.05
CA VAL A 51 -13.59 -0.14 -2.58
C VAL A 51 -14.54 1.03 -2.86
N LEU A 52 -14.12 2.27 -2.60
CA LEU A 52 -14.93 3.45 -2.88
C LEU A 52 -15.20 3.61 -4.38
N ALA A 53 -14.18 3.41 -5.23
CA ALA A 53 -14.34 3.46 -6.68
C ALA A 53 -15.36 2.41 -7.17
N LEU A 54 -15.22 1.17 -6.73
CA LEU A 54 -16.13 0.07 -7.09
C LEU A 54 -17.57 0.32 -6.60
N ARG A 55 -17.74 0.89 -5.40
CA ARG A 55 -19.07 1.25 -4.89
C ARG A 55 -19.72 2.34 -5.74
N ALA A 56 -18.96 3.36 -6.14
CA ALA A 56 -19.45 4.43 -7.00
C ALA A 56 -19.82 3.90 -8.40
N GLU A 57 -19.04 2.96 -8.93
CA GLU A 57 -19.34 2.27 -10.19
C GLU A 57 -20.62 1.43 -10.09
N LEU A 58 -20.75 0.62 -9.04
CA LEU A 58 -21.96 -0.18 -8.80
C LEU A 58 -23.21 0.69 -8.69
N GLU A 59 -23.14 1.80 -7.95
CA GLU A 59 -24.28 2.70 -7.79
C GLU A 59 -24.67 3.36 -9.11
N ARG A 60 -23.69 3.70 -9.96
CA ARG A 60 -23.93 4.17 -11.32
C ARG A 60 -24.69 3.13 -12.15
N TYR A 61 -24.27 1.86 -12.13
CA TYR A 61 -24.96 0.79 -12.85
C TYR A 61 -26.39 0.56 -12.35
N LYS A 62 -26.62 0.65 -11.04
CA LYS A 62 -27.98 0.56 -10.48
C LYS A 62 -28.88 1.68 -11.00
N GLN A 63 -28.39 2.91 -11.02
CA GLN A 63 -29.13 4.05 -11.57
C GLN A 63 -29.39 3.91 -13.06
N TRP A 64 -28.40 3.40 -13.81
CA TRP A 64 -28.54 3.13 -15.24
C TRP A 64 -29.57 2.04 -15.52
N SER A 65 -29.54 0.94 -14.76
CA SER A 65 -30.52 -0.13 -14.85
C SER A 65 -31.95 0.39 -14.62
N HIS A 66 -32.14 1.27 -13.64
CA HIS A 66 -33.44 1.89 -13.41
C HIS A 66 -33.91 2.73 -14.60
N LYS A 67 -33.05 3.63 -15.10
CA LYS A 67 -33.35 4.48 -16.28
C LYS A 67 -33.62 3.66 -17.54
N LEU A 68 -32.84 2.61 -17.78
CA LEU A 68 -33.05 1.71 -18.90
C LEU A 68 -34.38 0.95 -18.78
N GLY A 69 -34.76 0.56 -17.57
CA GLY A 69 -36.09 -0.01 -17.28
C GLY A 69 -37.23 0.96 -17.60
N GLU A 70 -37.00 2.27 -17.49
CA GLU A 70 -37.93 3.33 -17.92
C GLU A 70 -37.84 3.66 -19.43
N GLY A 71 -37.02 2.94 -20.20
CA GLY A 71 -36.79 3.22 -21.61
C GLY A 71 -35.90 4.45 -21.88
N ARG A 72 -35.24 5.00 -20.86
CA ARG A 72 -34.34 6.16 -20.97
C ARG A 72 -32.89 5.69 -21.08
N ILE A 73 -32.17 6.18 -22.08
CA ILE A 73 -30.74 5.88 -22.23
C ILE A 73 -29.94 6.78 -21.26
N PRO A 74 -29.15 6.22 -20.32
CA PRO A 74 -28.35 7.01 -19.38
C PRO A 74 -27.15 7.71 -20.06
N ASN A 75 -26.78 8.88 -19.55
CA ASN A 75 -25.59 9.60 -20.04
C ASN A 75 -24.32 8.76 -19.82
N GLY A 76 -23.46 8.70 -20.84
CA GLY A 76 -22.24 7.88 -20.82
C GLY A 76 -22.45 6.40 -21.12
N PHE A 77 -23.70 5.96 -21.33
CA PHE A 77 -23.99 4.56 -21.67
C PHE A 77 -23.40 4.14 -23.02
N GLN A 78 -23.41 5.01 -24.02
CA GLN A 78 -22.79 4.75 -25.33
C GLN A 78 -21.27 4.55 -25.21
N GLN A 79 -20.59 5.42 -24.47
CA GLN A 79 -19.15 5.29 -24.20
C GLN A 79 -18.83 3.96 -23.50
N LEU A 80 -19.66 3.56 -22.53
CA LEU A 80 -19.50 2.25 -21.89
C LEU A 80 -19.66 1.08 -22.87
N LEU A 81 -20.60 1.16 -23.82
CA LEU A 81 -20.80 0.13 -24.85
C LEU A 81 -19.62 0.05 -25.85
N GLU A 82 -19.02 1.21 -26.16
CA GLU A 82 -17.80 1.29 -26.96
C GLU A 82 -16.60 0.70 -26.20
N GLU A 83 -16.40 1.09 -24.94
CA GLU A 83 -15.31 0.61 -24.07
C GLU A 83 -15.41 -0.90 -23.79
N SER A 84 -16.62 -1.44 -23.66
CA SER A 84 -16.88 -2.87 -23.47
C SER A 84 -16.76 -3.70 -24.76
N GLY A 85 -16.50 -3.06 -25.90
CA GLY A 85 -16.36 -3.74 -27.20
C GLY A 85 -17.67 -4.34 -27.73
N ILE A 86 -18.81 -3.91 -27.19
CA ILE A 86 -20.15 -4.40 -27.57
C ILE A 86 -20.64 -3.67 -28.84
N LEU A 87 -20.24 -2.42 -29.04
CA LEU A 87 -20.41 -1.71 -30.30
C LEU A 87 -19.25 -2.01 -31.25
N LYS A 88 -19.37 -3.07 -32.05
CA LYS A 88 -18.56 -3.16 -33.29
C LYS A 88 -18.98 -2.00 -34.19
N GLN A 89 -18.03 -1.11 -34.50
CA GLN A 89 -18.19 -0.14 -35.57
C GLN A 89 -18.48 -0.91 -36.86
N GLU A 90 -19.71 -0.83 -37.36
CA GLU A 90 -20.01 -1.14 -38.76
C GLU A 90 -19.29 -0.06 -39.59
N ILE A 91 -18.10 -0.39 -40.07
CA ILE A 91 -17.37 0.42 -41.05
C ILE A 91 -18.12 0.25 -42.37
N SER A 92 -18.82 1.31 -42.82
CA SER A 92 -19.31 1.44 -44.21
C SER A 92 -18.17 1.74 -45.17
#